data_AF-A0A961RRY7-F1
#
_entry.id   AF-A0A961RRY7-F1
#
_cell.length_a   1.000
_cell.length_b   1.000
_cell.length_c   1.000
_cell.angle_alpha   90.00
_cell.angle_beta   90.00
_cell.angle_gamma   90.00
#
_symmetry.space_group_name_H-M   'P 1'
#
loop_
_entity.id
_entity.type
_entity.pdbx_description
1 polymer ?
#
loop_
_entity_poly.entity_id
_entity_poly.type
_entity_poly.pdbx_seq_one_letter_code
_entity_poly.pdbx_strand_id
1 'polypeptide(L)'
;MPRHNPHKPFTPRAEQMALQPDVSGNVINGLGENSRRKARTVYWALNPDDIPHGRMQRWFYTADPENPHVNQARAWRAGLLEEEVGPLHCHPVERSPDEWLQALRDHANEHVPCERIGATPLDPDWLYEGVETGFSNVIMIAVQHDYEAIATAPDGRAGGEVIRQYGRAALSAKRIATWLRGQGWDADPVTGPMTGAILLIPPAIECGFGELGKHGSLIDPEFGSSFRLSAVLTNAPVAATPRREHGIDDFCMNCRVCEQACPPEAISPEKKTVRGQLKWYVDFDKCLPFFNQHHGCAICIAACPWSIPGAGLNLAEKLERRRERAQAAPV
;
A
#
# COMPACT_ATOMS: atom_id res chain seq x y z
N MET A 1 -28.51 -3.46 -11.76
CA MET A 1 -28.16 -4.89 -11.91
C MET A 1 -26.68 -5.06 -11.56
N PRO A 2 -26.27 -6.13 -10.87
CA PRO A 2 -24.85 -6.44 -10.69
C PRO A 2 -24.21 -6.53 -12.08
N ARG A 3 -23.10 -5.83 -12.32
CA ARG A 3 -22.36 -6.03 -13.58
C ARG A 3 -21.91 -7.50 -13.63
N HIS A 4 -22.08 -8.15 -14.78
CA HIS A 4 -21.57 -9.49 -14.99
C HIS A 4 -20.06 -9.51 -14.70
N ASN A 5 -19.62 -10.43 -13.85
CA ASN A 5 -18.21 -10.63 -13.52
C ASN A 5 -17.77 -11.97 -14.12
N PRO A 6 -16.95 -11.99 -15.18
CA PRO A 6 -16.55 -13.22 -15.85
C PRO A 6 -15.68 -14.13 -14.98
N HIS A 7 -15.19 -13.62 -13.85
CA HIS A 7 -14.36 -14.38 -12.90
C HIS A 7 -15.18 -14.98 -11.75
N LYS A 8 -16.52 -14.86 -11.75
CA LYS A 8 -17.42 -15.45 -10.73
C LYS A 8 -18.28 -16.58 -11.32
N PRO A 9 -18.41 -17.73 -10.63
CA PRO A 9 -17.70 -18.11 -9.41
C PRO A 9 -16.22 -18.41 -9.69
N PHE A 10 -15.36 -18.20 -8.69
CA PHE A 10 -13.94 -18.51 -8.78
C PHE A 10 -13.61 -19.83 -8.07
N THR A 11 -12.87 -20.70 -8.76
CA THR A 11 -12.29 -21.92 -8.17
C THR A 11 -10.77 -21.87 -8.32
N PRO A 12 -9.98 -21.94 -7.23
CA PRO A 12 -8.52 -21.95 -7.30
C PRO A 12 -7.95 -23.14 -8.08
N ARG A 13 -6.83 -22.93 -8.78
CA ARG A 13 -6.08 -24.04 -9.41
C ARG A 13 -5.55 -25.01 -8.36
N ALA A 14 -5.77 -26.31 -8.57
CA ALA A 14 -5.37 -27.37 -7.66
C ALA A 14 -3.85 -27.40 -7.40
N GLU A 15 -3.04 -27.13 -8.42
CA GLU A 15 -1.57 -27.10 -8.33
C GLU A 15 -1.05 -26.11 -7.28
N GLN A 16 -1.68 -24.94 -7.18
CA GLN A 16 -1.36 -23.94 -6.16
C GLN A 16 -1.87 -24.38 -4.80
N MET A 17 -3.09 -24.91 -4.73
CA MET A 17 -3.70 -25.30 -3.45
C MET A 17 -2.92 -26.43 -2.78
N ALA A 18 -2.27 -27.31 -3.55
CA ALA A 18 -1.35 -28.32 -3.04
C ALA A 18 -0.11 -27.73 -2.33
N LEU A 19 0.18 -26.44 -2.54
CA LEU A 19 1.29 -25.71 -1.91
C LEU A 19 0.88 -24.95 -0.65
N GLN A 20 -0.43 -24.85 -0.37
CA GLN A 20 -0.96 -24.14 0.79
C GLN A 20 -0.38 -24.74 2.09
N PRO A 21 0.01 -23.90 3.07
CA PRO A 21 0.42 -24.41 4.37
C PRO A 21 -0.78 -24.82 5.23
N ASP A 22 -0.52 -25.60 6.28
CA ASP A 22 -1.55 -26.00 7.25
C ASP A 22 -2.05 -24.82 8.11
N VAL A 23 -1.27 -23.74 8.18
CA VAL A 23 -1.61 -22.52 8.93
C VAL A 23 -2.23 -21.46 8.03
N SER A 24 -3.40 -20.97 8.43
CA SER A 24 -4.09 -19.86 7.77
C SER A 24 -3.29 -18.55 7.82
N GLY A 25 -3.24 -17.82 6.71
CA GLY A 25 -2.65 -16.48 6.69
C GLY A 25 -3.46 -15.46 7.48
N ASN A 26 -4.77 -15.67 7.61
CA ASN A 26 -5.62 -14.88 8.52
C ASN A 26 -5.16 -15.03 9.98
N VAL A 27 -4.79 -16.25 10.40
CA VAL A 27 -4.25 -16.52 11.74
C VAL A 27 -2.90 -15.84 11.95
N ILE A 28 -1.96 -15.96 11.00
CA ILE A 28 -0.65 -15.28 11.10
C ILE A 28 -0.83 -13.76 11.22
N ASN A 29 -1.74 -13.20 10.43
CA ASN A 29 -2.05 -11.77 10.45
C ASN A 29 -2.79 -11.33 11.73
N GLY A 30 -3.35 -12.26 12.50
CA GLY A 30 -4.03 -12.00 13.77
C GLY A 30 -5.49 -11.58 13.63
N LEU A 31 -6.21 -12.13 12.65
CA LEU A 31 -7.66 -12.00 12.54
C LEU A 31 -8.34 -12.63 13.77
N GLY A 32 -9.22 -11.87 14.42
CA GLY A 32 -9.96 -12.28 15.61
C GLY A 32 -9.19 -12.10 16.93
N GLU A 33 -7.91 -11.71 16.88
CA GLU A 33 -7.14 -11.44 18.10
C GLU A 33 -7.54 -10.10 18.71
N ASN A 34 -7.87 -10.09 20.00
CA ASN A 34 -8.24 -8.89 20.74
C ASN A 34 -7.04 -8.14 21.36
N SER A 35 -5.89 -8.82 21.50
CA SER A 35 -4.67 -8.22 22.02
C SER A 35 -3.90 -7.49 20.93
N ARG A 36 -3.37 -6.31 21.26
CA ARG A 36 -2.48 -5.56 20.38
C ARG A 36 -1.11 -6.26 20.29
N ARG A 37 -0.62 -6.44 19.07
CA ARG A 37 0.75 -6.91 18.79
C ARG A 37 1.22 -6.43 17.40
N LYS A 38 2.54 -6.46 17.18
CA LYS A 38 3.16 -6.20 15.88
C LYS A 38 2.70 -7.20 14.82
N ALA A 39 2.75 -6.79 13.56
CA ALA A 39 2.43 -7.66 12.44
C ALA A 39 3.53 -8.71 12.21
N ARG A 40 3.13 -9.88 11.75
CA ARG A 40 4.04 -10.92 11.24
C ARG A 40 3.95 -10.95 9.72
N THR A 41 5.05 -11.30 9.08
CA THR A 41 5.09 -11.47 7.62
C THR A 41 4.28 -12.69 7.23
N VAL A 42 3.15 -12.49 6.55
CA VAL A 42 2.34 -13.58 5.99
C VAL A 42 2.83 -13.95 4.60
N TYR A 43 3.18 -12.94 3.81
CA TYR A 43 3.52 -13.04 2.40
C TYR A 43 4.53 -11.96 2.00
N TRP A 44 5.13 -12.12 0.82
CA TRP A 44 6.20 -11.26 0.30
C TRP A 44 7.44 -11.20 1.19
N ALA A 45 7.79 -12.31 1.85
CA ALA A 45 9.05 -12.40 2.58
C ALA A 45 10.24 -12.36 1.61
N LEU A 46 11.30 -11.62 1.96
CA LEU A 46 12.53 -11.52 1.16
C LEU A 46 13.07 -12.89 0.79
N ASN A 47 13.17 -13.79 1.77
CA ASN A 47 13.37 -15.21 1.55
C ASN A 47 12.03 -15.94 1.75
N PRO A 48 11.46 -16.58 0.71
CA PRO A 48 10.22 -17.33 0.84
C PRO A 48 10.29 -18.48 1.86
N ASP A 49 11.47 -19.06 2.16
CA ASP A 49 11.59 -20.14 3.15
C ASP A 49 11.35 -19.68 4.59
N ASP A 50 11.37 -18.37 4.84
CA ASP A 50 11.18 -17.81 6.19
C ASP A 50 9.70 -17.76 6.59
N ILE A 51 8.77 -18.09 5.67
CA ILE A 51 7.32 -18.01 5.91
C ILE A 51 6.58 -19.29 5.50
N PRO A 52 5.49 -19.66 6.20
CA PRO A 52 4.68 -20.83 5.84
C PRO A 52 4.14 -20.79 4.40
N HIS A 53 3.78 -19.59 3.91
CA HIS A 53 3.21 -19.40 2.57
C HIS A 53 4.28 -19.32 1.46
N GLY A 54 5.55 -19.59 1.77
CA GLY A 54 6.68 -19.47 0.85
C GLY A 54 6.53 -20.24 -0.46
N ARG A 55 5.96 -21.45 -0.40
CA ARG A 55 5.69 -22.27 -1.59
C ARG A 55 4.69 -21.60 -2.53
N MET A 56 3.63 -21.00 -1.99
CA MET A 56 2.66 -20.22 -2.78
C MET A 56 3.30 -18.94 -3.34
N GLN A 57 4.18 -18.28 -2.56
CA GLN A 57 4.92 -17.10 -3.02
C GLN A 57 5.82 -17.41 -4.22
N ARG A 58 6.48 -18.57 -4.23
CA ARG A 58 7.24 -19.02 -5.41
C ARG A 58 6.32 -19.27 -6.59
N TRP A 59 5.18 -19.93 -6.35
CA TRP A 59 4.21 -20.25 -7.39
C TRP A 59 3.67 -19.01 -8.11
N PHE A 60 3.47 -17.89 -7.40
CA PHE A 60 3.10 -16.58 -7.99
C PHE A 60 3.93 -16.23 -9.23
N TYR A 61 5.25 -16.47 -9.18
CA TYR A 61 6.15 -16.12 -10.28
C TYR A 61 6.05 -17.07 -11.47
N THR A 62 5.35 -18.20 -11.33
CA THR A 62 5.20 -19.26 -12.34
C THR A 62 3.80 -19.31 -12.98
N ALA A 63 2.83 -18.56 -12.46
CA ALA A 63 1.40 -18.71 -12.81
C ALA A 63 1.05 -18.36 -14.28
N ASP A 64 1.80 -17.42 -14.87
CA ASP A 64 1.68 -16.96 -16.26
C ASP A 64 3.02 -16.27 -16.68
N PRO A 65 4.07 -17.07 -16.95
CA PRO A 65 5.43 -16.58 -17.14
C PRO A 65 5.65 -15.89 -18.50
N GLU A 66 4.75 -16.10 -19.47
CA GLU A 66 4.88 -15.59 -20.84
C GLU A 66 4.17 -14.24 -21.03
N ASN A 67 3.60 -13.66 -19.97
CA ASN A 67 2.83 -12.43 -20.06
C ASN A 67 3.71 -11.22 -20.46
N PRO A 68 3.53 -10.62 -21.65
CA PRO A 68 4.46 -9.63 -22.17
C PRO A 68 4.46 -8.32 -21.36
N HIS A 69 3.30 -7.91 -20.84
CA HIS A 69 3.18 -6.69 -20.03
C HIS A 69 3.91 -6.80 -18.70
N VAL A 70 3.79 -7.97 -18.05
CA VAL A 70 4.44 -8.28 -16.77
C VAL A 70 5.94 -8.45 -16.96
N ASN A 71 6.37 -9.19 -17.99
CA ASN A 71 7.79 -9.42 -18.26
C ASN A 71 8.52 -8.12 -18.60
N GLN A 72 7.94 -7.28 -19.45
CA GLN A 72 8.50 -5.97 -19.77
C GLN A 72 8.62 -5.09 -18.52
N ALA A 73 7.59 -5.07 -17.67
CA ALA A 73 7.60 -4.30 -16.43
C ALA A 73 8.65 -4.81 -15.43
N ARG A 74 8.82 -6.14 -15.30
CA ARG A 74 9.85 -6.75 -14.45
C ARG A 74 11.26 -6.41 -14.93
N ALA A 75 11.51 -6.52 -16.23
CA ALA A 75 12.81 -6.16 -16.83
C ALA A 75 13.14 -4.68 -16.59
N TRP A 76 12.18 -3.78 -16.82
CA TRP A 76 12.35 -2.36 -16.52
C TRP A 76 12.62 -2.10 -15.03
N ARG A 77 11.85 -2.75 -14.13
CA ARG A 77 12.01 -2.60 -12.68
C ARG A 77 13.37 -3.12 -12.20
N ALA A 78 13.89 -4.20 -12.78
CA ALA A 78 15.19 -4.76 -12.41
C ALA A 78 16.31 -3.73 -12.54
N GLY A 79 16.35 -2.97 -13.65
CA GLY A 79 17.34 -1.91 -13.85
C GLY A 79 17.27 -0.78 -12.81
N LEU A 80 16.08 -0.50 -12.25
CA LEU A 80 15.94 0.50 -11.17
C LEU A 80 16.39 -0.03 -9.80
N LEU A 81 16.32 -1.34 -9.60
CA LEU A 81 16.76 -1.96 -8.35
C LEU A 81 18.28 -1.94 -8.21
N GLU A 82 19.02 -1.77 -9.30
CA GLU A 82 20.48 -1.62 -9.33
C GLU A 82 20.96 -0.24 -8.86
N GLU A 83 20.10 0.79 -8.80
CA GLU A 83 20.48 2.12 -8.30
C GLU A 83 20.92 2.04 -6.82
N GLU A 84 22.16 2.43 -6.53
CA GLU A 84 22.68 2.41 -5.17
C GLU A 84 22.19 3.60 -4.35
N VAL A 85 22.05 3.40 -3.04
CA VAL A 85 21.81 4.50 -2.10
C VAL A 85 23.15 5.20 -1.87
N GLY A 86 23.20 6.52 -2.08
CA GLY A 86 24.42 7.31 -1.98
C GLY A 86 25.05 7.30 -0.57
N PRO A 87 26.30 7.75 -0.44
CA PRO A 87 27.01 7.71 0.84
C PRO A 87 26.41 8.70 1.86
N LEU A 88 26.58 8.37 3.16
CA LEU A 88 26.28 9.29 4.26
C LEU A 88 27.41 10.31 4.41
N HIS A 89 27.07 11.60 4.36
CA HIS A 89 28.02 12.67 4.63
C HIS A 89 28.17 12.90 6.15
N CYS A 90 29.37 13.28 6.58
CA CYS A 90 29.72 13.36 8.01
C CYS A 90 29.22 14.61 8.75
N HIS A 91 28.65 15.59 8.03
CA HIS A 91 28.19 16.85 8.60
C HIS A 91 26.71 17.04 8.30
N PRO A 92 25.82 16.76 9.28
CA PRO A 92 24.40 17.00 9.14
C PRO A 92 24.12 18.48 8.87
N VAL A 93 23.30 18.76 7.86
CA VAL A 93 22.80 20.11 7.62
C VAL A 93 21.76 20.43 8.70
N GLU A 94 21.96 21.55 9.39
CA GLU A 94 21.05 22.04 10.42
C GLU A 94 19.94 22.88 9.78
N ARG A 95 18.68 22.51 10.05
CA ARG A 95 17.47 23.26 9.67
C ARG A 95 16.41 23.03 10.74
N SER A 96 15.49 23.97 10.89
CA SER A 96 14.28 23.70 11.69
C SER A 96 13.43 22.59 11.03
N PRO A 97 12.55 21.92 11.79
CA PRO A 97 11.73 20.85 11.22
C PRO A 97 10.83 21.26 10.05
N ASP A 98 10.29 22.47 10.08
CA ASP A 98 9.44 22.99 9.00
C ASP A 98 10.25 23.31 7.75
N GLU A 99 11.46 23.87 7.90
CA GLU A 99 12.40 24.08 6.79
C GLU A 99 12.85 22.74 6.18
N TRP A 100 13.02 21.70 7.00
CA TRP A 100 13.29 20.35 6.52
C TRP A 100 12.15 19.78 5.69
N LEU A 101 10.91 19.91 6.16
CA LEU A 101 9.74 19.44 5.43
C LEU A 101 9.57 20.19 4.10
N GLN A 102 9.83 21.50 4.08
CA GLN A 102 9.79 22.29 2.86
C GLN A 102 10.90 21.87 1.89
N ALA A 103 12.15 21.76 2.34
CA ALA A 103 13.27 21.32 1.50
C ALA A 103 13.06 19.91 0.92
N LEU A 104 12.47 19.01 1.72
CA LEU A 104 12.09 17.68 1.27
C LEU A 104 11.06 17.73 0.14
N ARG A 105 10.03 18.57 0.27
CA ARG A 105 9.00 18.76 -0.76
C ARG A 105 9.58 19.36 -2.03
N ASP A 106 10.43 20.38 -1.90
CA ASP A 106 11.07 21.03 -3.04
C ASP A 106 11.95 20.04 -3.81
N HIS A 107 12.79 19.28 -3.10
CA HIS A 107 13.60 18.23 -3.70
C HIS A 107 12.75 17.14 -4.37
N ALA A 108 11.67 16.71 -3.70
CA ALA A 108 10.78 15.69 -4.24
C ALA A 108 10.11 16.16 -5.55
N ASN A 109 9.58 17.38 -5.57
CA ASN A 109 8.92 17.96 -6.73
C ASN A 109 9.85 18.10 -7.94
N GLU A 110 11.14 18.39 -7.71
CA GLU A 110 12.10 18.62 -8.80
C GLU A 110 12.77 17.34 -9.30
N HIS A 111 13.04 16.36 -8.43
CA HIS A 111 13.96 15.27 -8.73
C HIS A 111 13.40 13.86 -8.53
N VAL A 112 12.22 13.73 -7.93
CA VAL A 112 11.68 12.43 -7.49
C VAL A 112 10.37 12.13 -8.21
N PRO A 113 10.23 10.95 -8.84
CA PRO A 113 9.06 10.62 -9.66
C PRO A 113 7.86 10.15 -8.81
N CYS A 114 7.38 10.99 -7.89
CA CYS A 114 6.26 10.71 -6.99
C CYS A 114 5.21 11.83 -6.95
N GLU A 115 3.95 11.46 -6.68
CA GLU A 115 2.82 12.39 -6.60
C GLU A 115 2.59 12.93 -5.19
N ARG A 116 3.03 12.22 -4.14
CA ARG A 116 2.85 12.66 -2.75
C ARG A 116 4.02 12.28 -1.87
N ILE A 117 4.42 13.22 -1.01
CA ILE A 117 5.38 13.00 0.07
C ILE A 117 4.83 13.56 1.39
N GLY A 118 5.12 12.87 2.49
CA GLY A 118 4.80 13.32 3.85
C GLY A 118 5.76 12.72 4.85
N ALA A 119 5.74 13.23 6.07
CA ALA A 119 6.62 12.75 7.14
C ALA A 119 5.81 12.58 8.43
N THR A 120 6.21 11.61 9.25
CA THR A 120 5.62 11.38 10.55
C THR A 120 6.65 10.70 11.47
N PRO A 121 6.60 10.91 12.79
CA PRO A 121 7.36 10.09 13.72
C PRO A 121 7.07 8.60 13.53
N LEU A 122 8.09 7.76 13.66
CA LEU A 122 7.93 6.30 13.59
C LEU A 122 7.25 5.80 14.87
N ASP A 123 6.06 5.23 14.73
CA ASP A 123 5.46 4.41 15.79
C ASP A 123 6.09 3.00 15.75
N PRO A 124 6.69 2.51 16.86
CA PRO A 124 7.25 1.17 16.94
C PRO A 124 6.28 0.04 16.59
N ASP A 125 4.96 0.24 16.72
CA ASP A 125 3.95 -0.76 16.36
C ASP A 125 3.79 -0.98 14.86
N TRP A 126 4.34 -0.09 14.04
CA TRP A 126 4.36 -0.26 12.59
C TRP A 126 5.46 -1.21 12.14
N LEU A 127 6.47 -1.46 12.97
CA LEU A 127 7.52 -2.44 12.69
C LEU A 127 6.94 -3.86 12.67
N TYR A 128 7.46 -4.70 11.78
CA TYR A 128 7.19 -6.13 11.84
C TYR A 128 7.81 -6.74 13.11
N GLU A 129 7.21 -7.84 13.58
CA GLU A 129 7.73 -8.60 14.72
C GLU A 129 9.16 -9.06 14.46
N GLY A 130 10.05 -8.83 15.45
CA GLY A 130 11.48 -9.13 15.33
C GLY A 130 12.31 -8.04 14.63
N VAL A 131 11.69 -6.98 14.10
CA VAL A 131 12.41 -5.84 13.50
C VAL A 131 12.68 -4.77 14.55
N GLU A 132 13.93 -4.34 14.62
CA GLU A 132 14.42 -3.21 15.42
C GLU A 132 15.07 -2.17 14.52
N THR A 133 15.01 -0.90 14.91
CA THR A 133 15.64 0.20 14.16
C THR A 133 16.02 1.34 15.09
N GLY A 134 17.08 2.07 14.73
CA GLY A 134 17.48 3.30 15.40
C GLY A 134 16.90 4.57 14.75
N PHE A 135 16.00 4.44 13.78
CA PHE A 135 15.36 5.58 13.12
C PHE A 135 14.15 6.08 13.89
N SER A 136 13.97 7.41 13.96
CA SER A 136 12.87 8.05 14.69
C SER A 136 11.72 8.53 13.79
N ASN A 137 11.95 8.71 12.49
CA ASN A 137 10.98 9.29 11.56
C ASN A 137 10.78 8.40 10.33
N VAL A 138 9.60 8.51 9.74
CA VAL A 138 9.22 7.89 8.46
C VAL A 138 8.82 8.98 7.48
N ILE A 139 9.45 8.99 6.32
CA ILE A 139 9.00 9.76 5.16
C ILE A 139 8.21 8.82 4.27
N MET A 140 6.92 9.12 4.07
CA MET A 140 6.02 8.37 3.20
C MET A 140 6.01 8.94 1.80
N ILE A 141 5.97 8.05 0.82
CA ILE A 141 5.96 8.39 -0.61
C ILE A 141 4.83 7.62 -1.28
N ALA A 142 4.01 8.31 -2.09
CA ALA A 142 3.00 7.69 -2.93
C ALA A 142 3.30 7.89 -4.41
N VAL A 143 3.09 6.82 -5.20
CA VAL A 143 3.15 6.86 -6.66
C VAL A 143 1.85 6.37 -7.28
N GLN A 144 1.21 7.21 -8.10
CA GLN A 144 -0.09 6.93 -8.70
C GLN A 144 0.04 5.94 -9.87
N HIS A 145 -0.90 4.98 -9.98
CA HIS A 145 -1.00 4.16 -11.18
C HIS A 145 -1.68 4.92 -12.32
N ASP A 146 -1.35 4.55 -13.56
CA ASP A 146 -2.19 4.84 -14.72
C ASP A 146 -3.58 4.17 -14.54
N TYR A 147 -4.64 4.99 -14.50
CA TYR A 147 -6.00 4.48 -14.27
C TYR A 147 -6.51 3.62 -15.42
N GLU A 148 -6.19 3.93 -16.68
CA GLU A 148 -6.63 3.12 -17.81
C GLU A 148 -5.96 1.74 -17.78
N ALA A 149 -4.70 1.68 -17.37
CA ALA A 149 -3.99 0.42 -17.22
C ALA A 149 -4.54 -0.40 -16.04
N ILE A 150 -4.71 0.19 -14.86
CA ILE A 150 -5.22 -0.55 -13.69
C ILE A 150 -6.69 -0.97 -13.86
N ALA A 151 -7.49 -0.21 -14.62
CA ALA A 151 -8.89 -0.52 -14.89
C ALA A 151 -9.07 -1.82 -15.70
N THR A 152 -8.00 -2.33 -16.33
CA THR A 152 -7.99 -3.64 -16.99
C THR A 152 -7.84 -4.82 -16.02
N ALA A 153 -7.75 -4.57 -14.70
CA ALA A 153 -7.62 -5.65 -13.73
C ALA A 153 -8.74 -6.70 -13.91
N PRO A 154 -8.38 -8.00 -13.92
CA PRO A 154 -7.13 -8.58 -13.44
C PRO A 154 -6.11 -8.93 -14.56
N ASP A 155 -6.21 -8.31 -15.74
CA ASP A 155 -5.39 -8.65 -16.91
C ASP A 155 -3.90 -8.30 -16.71
N GLY A 156 -3.04 -8.87 -17.56
CA GLY A 156 -1.60 -8.65 -17.53
C GLY A 156 -1.18 -7.18 -17.66
N ARG A 157 -1.97 -6.33 -18.35
CA ARG A 157 -1.72 -4.88 -18.43
C ARG A 157 -1.79 -4.23 -17.05
N ALA A 158 -2.80 -4.56 -16.24
CA ALA A 158 -2.91 -4.09 -14.85
C ALA A 158 -1.77 -4.66 -13.97
N GLY A 159 -1.43 -5.94 -14.13
CA GLY A 159 -0.29 -6.54 -13.44
C GLY A 159 1.04 -5.85 -13.75
N GLY A 160 1.29 -5.55 -15.02
CA GLY A 160 2.45 -4.79 -15.47
C GLY A 160 2.48 -3.36 -14.93
N GLU A 161 1.33 -2.70 -14.83
CA GLU A 161 1.20 -1.38 -14.21
C GLU A 161 1.57 -1.39 -12.72
N VAL A 162 1.07 -2.37 -11.97
CA VAL A 162 1.45 -2.55 -10.56
C VAL A 162 2.96 -2.70 -10.40
N ILE A 163 3.60 -3.49 -11.25
CA ILE A 163 5.05 -3.72 -11.20
C ILE A 163 5.82 -2.44 -11.55
N ARG A 164 5.37 -1.66 -12.53
CA ARG A 164 5.94 -0.35 -12.86
C ARG A 164 5.89 0.60 -11.66
N GLN A 165 4.76 0.67 -10.97
CA GLN A 165 4.64 1.55 -9.80
C GLN A 165 5.49 1.08 -8.62
N TYR A 166 5.69 -0.22 -8.42
CA TYR A 166 6.70 -0.68 -7.46
C TYR A 166 8.13 -0.24 -7.81
N GLY A 167 8.47 -0.18 -9.10
CA GLY A 167 9.76 0.37 -9.54
C GLY A 167 9.87 1.88 -9.29
N ARG A 168 8.84 2.66 -9.63
CA ARG A 168 8.80 4.11 -9.33
C ARG A 168 8.89 4.40 -7.83
N ALA A 169 8.17 3.64 -7.01
CA ALA A 169 8.20 3.78 -5.55
C ALA A 169 9.61 3.48 -5.00
N ALA A 170 10.23 2.37 -5.44
CA ALA A 170 11.58 2.01 -5.02
C ALA A 170 12.61 3.08 -5.41
N LEU A 171 12.56 3.56 -6.66
CA LEU A 171 13.41 4.65 -7.14
C LEU A 171 13.22 5.92 -6.32
N SER A 172 11.97 6.27 -6.01
CA SER A 172 11.65 7.48 -5.24
C SER A 172 12.23 7.40 -3.83
N ALA A 173 12.05 6.28 -3.13
CA ALA A 173 12.60 6.06 -1.80
C ALA A 173 14.14 6.12 -1.81
N LYS A 174 14.79 5.49 -2.79
CA LYS A 174 16.26 5.53 -2.93
C LYS A 174 16.78 6.95 -3.16
N ARG A 175 16.14 7.73 -4.03
CA ARG A 175 16.55 9.13 -4.31
C ARG A 175 16.39 10.02 -3.09
N ILE A 176 15.28 9.91 -2.36
CA ILE A 176 15.07 10.64 -1.10
C ILE A 176 16.12 10.23 -0.06
N ALA A 177 16.39 8.92 0.10
CA ALA A 177 17.42 8.44 1.03
C ALA A 177 18.82 8.95 0.64
N THR A 178 19.19 8.88 -0.64
CA THR A 178 20.45 9.42 -1.17
C THR A 178 20.57 10.92 -0.90
N TRP A 179 19.51 11.69 -1.12
CA TRP A 179 19.51 13.12 -0.84
C TRP A 179 19.70 13.40 0.65
N LEU A 180 18.93 12.77 1.54
CA LEU A 180 19.07 12.93 3.00
C LEU A 180 20.49 12.59 3.48
N ARG A 181 21.05 11.49 2.99
CA ARG A 181 22.41 11.04 3.31
C ARG A 181 23.46 12.02 2.81
N GLY A 182 23.25 12.62 1.63
CA GLY A 182 24.06 13.73 1.13
C GLY A 182 23.93 15.03 1.95
N GLN A 183 22.84 15.20 2.70
CA GLN A 183 22.67 16.26 3.69
C GLN A 183 23.17 15.85 5.10
N GLY A 184 23.82 14.69 5.23
CA GLY A 184 24.39 14.18 6.47
C GLY A 184 23.40 13.54 7.44
N TRP A 185 22.18 13.23 6.99
CA TRP A 185 21.20 12.50 7.79
C TRP A 185 21.08 11.05 7.33
N ASP A 186 21.27 10.10 8.25
CA ASP A 186 21.13 8.69 7.90
C ASP A 186 19.68 8.36 7.50
N ALA A 187 19.54 7.50 6.50
CA ALA A 187 18.27 7.19 5.87
C ALA A 187 18.30 5.82 5.19
N ASP A 188 17.25 5.03 5.41
CA ASP A 188 17.10 3.69 4.86
C ASP A 188 15.80 3.58 4.04
N PRO A 189 15.87 3.28 2.72
CA PRO A 189 14.68 3.17 1.89
C PRO A 189 13.94 1.84 2.13
N VAL A 190 12.67 1.95 2.49
CA VAL A 190 11.75 0.82 2.57
C VAL A 190 11.02 0.68 1.24
N THR A 191 11.44 -0.32 0.46
CA THR A 191 10.94 -0.55 -0.90
C THR A 191 10.00 -1.76 -0.96
N GLY A 192 8.95 -1.66 -1.78
CA GLY A 192 8.04 -2.78 -2.09
C GLY A 192 8.43 -3.55 -3.36
N PRO A 193 7.77 -4.69 -3.67
CA PRO A 193 6.64 -5.28 -2.97
C PRO A 193 7.04 -6.19 -1.81
N MET A 194 8.34 -6.47 -1.64
CA MET A 194 8.81 -7.32 -0.56
C MET A 194 8.53 -6.63 0.79
N THR A 195 8.20 -7.43 1.78
CA THR A 195 7.99 -6.97 3.14
C THR A 195 9.31 -6.42 3.68
N GLY A 196 9.34 -5.10 3.89
CA GLY A 196 10.45 -4.41 4.54
C GLY A 196 10.24 -4.26 6.06
N ALA A 197 10.89 -3.26 6.65
CA ALA A 197 10.90 -3.07 8.10
C ALA A 197 9.52 -2.72 8.72
N ILE A 198 8.68 -1.98 7.98
CA ILE A 198 7.43 -1.40 8.51
C ILE A 198 6.19 -1.73 7.64
N LEU A 199 5.02 -1.65 8.27
CA LEU A 199 3.72 -1.51 7.61
C LEU A 199 3.61 -0.10 7.01
N LEU A 200 3.32 -0.01 5.71
CA LEU A 200 3.26 1.29 5.00
C LEU A 200 1.93 2.05 5.15
N ILE A 201 0.81 1.34 5.38
CA ILE A 201 -0.51 1.98 5.45
C ILE A 201 -0.65 2.88 6.70
N PRO A 202 -0.30 2.43 7.93
CA PRO A 202 -0.45 3.28 9.11
C PRO A 202 0.28 4.63 9.04
N PRO A 203 1.59 4.72 8.72
CA PRO A 203 2.25 6.02 8.56
C PRO A 203 1.68 6.85 7.41
N ALA A 204 1.20 6.23 6.31
CA ALA A 204 0.53 6.97 5.25
C ALA A 204 -0.77 7.65 5.71
N ILE A 205 -1.54 7.01 6.59
CA ILE A 205 -2.72 7.60 7.23
C ILE A 205 -2.30 8.80 8.08
N GLU A 206 -1.25 8.67 8.90
CA GLU A 206 -0.74 9.77 9.72
C GLU A 206 -0.24 10.94 8.88
N CYS A 207 0.39 10.67 7.73
CA CYS A 207 0.79 11.69 6.76
C CYS A 207 -0.39 12.29 5.96
N GLY A 208 -1.63 11.88 6.25
CA GLY A 208 -2.82 12.37 5.58
C GLY A 208 -2.93 11.95 4.12
N PHE A 209 -2.36 10.81 3.72
CA PHE A 209 -2.47 10.29 2.35
C PHE A 209 -3.84 9.68 2.06
N GLY A 210 -4.71 9.57 3.06
CA GLY A 210 -6.04 9.03 2.91
C GLY A 210 -6.49 8.21 4.11
N GLU A 211 -7.53 7.41 3.90
CA GLU A 211 -8.13 6.56 4.91
C GLU A 211 -8.19 5.10 4.43
N LEU A 212 -8.25 4.16 5.37
CA LEU A 212 -8.34 2.74 5.05
C LEU A 212 -9.73 2.42 4.45
N GLY A 213 -9.75 1.96 3.20
CA GLY A 213 -10.97 1.54 2.52
C GLY A 213 -11.42 0.13 2.86
N LYS A 214 -12.70 -0.18 2.57
CA LYS A 214 -13.30 -1.53 2.74
C LYS A 214 -12.50 -2.66 2.09
N HIS A 215 -11.84 -2.38 0.97
CA HIS A 215 -10.98 -3.34 0.26
C HIS A 215 -9.57 -3.50 0.88
N GLY A 216 -9.31 -2.98 2.07
CA GLY A 216 -8.05 -3.16 2.81
C GLY A 216 -6.86 -2.36 2.27
N SER A 217 -7.08 -1.39 1.37
CA SER A 217 -6.06 -0.48 0.86
C SER A 217 -6.42 0.96 1.21
N LEU A 218 -5.44 1.86 1.17
CA LEU A 218 -5.64 3.28 1.40
C LEU A 218 -6.42 3.90 0.22
N ILE A 219 -7.33 4.83 0.51
CA ILE A 219 -8.05 5.64 -0.48
C ILE A 219 -7.64 7.09 -0.25
N ASP A 220 -7.08 7.70 -1.29
CA ASP A 220 -6.76 9.12 -1.36
C ASP A 220 -7.86 9.86 -2.17
N PRO A 221 -8.22 11.10 -1.82
CA PRO A 221 -9.24 11.85 -2.58
C PRO A 221 -8.84 12.23 -4.01
N GLU A 222 -7.55 12.38 -4.31
CA GLU A 222 -7.05 12.83 -5.61
C GLU A 222 -6.85 11.65 -6.57
N PHE A 223 -6.27 10.54 -6.10
CA PHE A 223 -5.95 9.36 -6.92
C PHE A 223 -6.67 8.06 -6.51
N GLY A 224 -7.61 8.13 -5.58
CA GLY A 224 -8.42 6.99 -5.13
C GLY A 224 -7.58 5.93 -4.43
N SER A 225 -7.89 4.65 -4.67
CA SER A 225 -7.06 3.54 -4.18
C SER A 225 -5.96 3.13 -5.17
N SER A 226 -5.79 3.89 -6.25
CA SER A 226 -4.96 3.51 -7.39
C SER A 226 -3.54 4.07 -7.29
N PHE A 227 -2.79 3.63 -6.28
CA PHE A 227 -1.41 4.05 -6.06
C PHE A 227 -0.60 3.01 -5.28
N ARG A 228 0.72 3.20 -5.21
CA ARG A 228 1.64 2.41 -4.38
C ARG A 228 2.36 3.30 -3.39
N LEU A 229 2.73 2.68 -2.27
CA LEU A 229 3.48 3.31 -1.21
C LEU A 229 4.94 2.82 -1.21
N SER A 230 5.84 3.70 -0.80
CA SER A 230 7.17 3.38 -0.29
C SER A 230 7.47 4.32 0.86
N ALA A 231 8.57 4.08 1.57
CA ALA A 231 8.98 4.95 2.66
C ALA A 231 10.50 5.08 2.75
N VAL A 232 10.94 6.05 3.55
CA VAL A 232 12.32 6.19 4.00
C VAL A 232 12.31 6.33 5.52
N LEU A 233 13.01 5.44 6.22
CA LEU A 233 13.28 5.60 7.65
C LEU A 233 14.46 6.54 7.83
N THR A 234 14.37 7.51 8.73
CA THR A 234 15.46 8.49 8.92
C THR A 234 15.46 9.08 10.33
N ASN A 235 16.61 9.66 10.71
CA ASN A 235 16.75 10.51 11.89
C ASN A 235 16.72 12.01 11.56
N ALA A 236 16.55 12.39 10.28
CA ALA A 236 16.38 13.79 9.89
C ALA A 236 15.21 14.40 10.67
N PRO A 237 15.36 15.62 11.23
CA PRO A 237 14.36 16.24 12.09
C PRO A 237 13.27 16.90 11.25
N VAL A 238 12.54 16.12 10.44
CA VAL A 238 11.49 16.61 9.53
C VAL A 238 10.17 16.81 10.28
N ALA A 239 9.50 17.94 10.08
CA ALA A 239 8.18 18.19 10.66
C ALA A 239 7.14 17.18 10.16
N ALA A 240 6.22 16.78 11.05
CA ALA A 240 5.13 15.88 10.72
C ALA A 240 4.12 16.54 9.77
N THR A 241 3.71 15.82 8.74
CA THR A 241 2.55 16.19 7.92
C THR A 241 1.25 15.88 8.66
N PRO A 242 0.22 16.74 8.57
CA PRO A 242 -1.02 16.54 9.29
C PRO A 242 -1.86 15.40 8.70
N ARG A 243 -2.45 14.59 9.58
CA ARG A 243 -3.50 13.62 9.22
C ARG A 243 -4.71 14.35 8.62
N ARG A 244 -5.34 13.74 7.62
CA ARG A 244 -6.51 14.29 6.92
C ARG A 244 -7.62 13.24 6.87
N GLU A 245 -8.87 13.69 7.07
CA GLU A 245 -10.06 12.85 6.98
C GLU A 245 -11.01 13.42 5.93
N HIS A 246 -11.62 12.53 5.15
CA HIS A 246 -12.47 12.84 4.00
C HIS A 246 -13.81 12.06 4.04
N GLY A 247 -14.11 11.39 5.16
CA GLY A 247 -15.33 10.61 5.37
C GLY A 247 -15.36 9.31 4.56
N ILE A 248 -14.19 8.79 4.17
CA ILE A 248 -14.09 7.57 3.35
C ILE A 248 -14.60 6.36 4.11
N ASP A 249 -14.35 6.28 5.41
CA ASP A 249 -14.84 5.17 6.24
C ASP A 249 -16.38 5.11 6.25
N ASP A 250 -17.05 6.24 6.45
CA ASP A 250 -18.52 6.37 6.41
C ASP A 250 -19.09 6.02 5.03
N PHE A 251 -18.39 6.45 3.96
CA PHE A 251 -18.74 6.05 2.60
C PHE A 251 -18.62 4.53 2.43
N CYS A 252 -17.54 3.94 2.92
CA CYS A 252 -17.27 2.52 2.85
C CYS A 252 -18.33 1.69 3.59
N MET A 253 -18.90 2.17 4.70
CA MET A 253 -19.97 1.47 5.42
C MET A 253 -21.16 1.12 4.51
N ASN A 254 -21.52 2.01 3.58
CA ASN A 254 -22.70 1.84 2.71
C ASN A 254 -22.35 1.35 1.29
N CYS A 255 -21.12 1.58 0.84
CA CYS A 255 -20.68 1.17 -0.50
C CYS A 255 -20.41 -0.35 -0.57
N ARG A 256 -20.94 -1.03 -1.60
CA ARG A 256 -20.72 -2.47 -1.83
C ARG A 256 -19.98 -2.80 -3.13
N VAL A 257 -19.36 -1.80 -3.77
CA VAL A 257 -18.77 -1.96 -5.11
C VAL A 257 -17.60 -2.95 -5.11
N CYS A 258 -16.63 -2.77 -4.22
CA CYS A 258 -15.47 -3.67 -4.14
C CYS A 258 -15.83 -5.08 -3.68
N GLU A 259 -16.80 -5.20 -2.76
CA GLU A 259 -17.38 -6.47 -2.31
C GLU A 259 -17.99 -7.26 -3.49
N GLN A 260 -18.87 -6.61 -4.27
CA GLN A 260 -19.52 -7.24 -5.42
C GLN A 260 -18.51 -7.57 -6.54
N ALA A 261 -17.48 -6.74 -6.72
CA ALA A 261 -16.47 -6.95 -7.74
C ALA A 261 -15.46 -8.06 -7.40
N CYS A 262 -15.20 -8.35 -6.12
CA CYS A 262 -14.19 -9.31 -5.67
C CYS A 262 -14.53 -10.75 -6.06
N PRO A 263 -13.82 -11.40 -7.01
CA PRO A 263 -14.14 -12.76 -7.46
C PRO A 263 -14.13 -13.83 -6.36
N PRO A 264 -13.14 -13.88 -5.43
CA PRO A 264 -13.13 -14.87 -4.36
C PRO A 264 -13.98 -14.48 -3.13
N GLU A 265 -14.75 -13.38 -3.19
CA GLU A 265 -15.60 -12.93 -2.08
C GLU A 265 -14.83 -12.74 -0.76
N ALA A 266 -13.62 -12.16 -0.88
CA ALA A 266 -12.69 -11.95 0.23
C ALA A 266 -12.98 -10.66 1.04
N ILE A 267 -13.87 -9.79 0.55
CA ILE A 267 -14.19 -8.50 1.18
C ILE A 267 -15.52 -8.61 1.92
N SER A 268 -15.49 -8.36 3.22
CA SER A 268 -16.66 -8.39 4.10
C SER A 268 -17.40 -7.03 4.11
N PRO A 269 -18.74 -7.00 4.27
CA PRO A 269 -19.47 -5.77 4.51
C PRO A 269 -19.18 -5.15 5.88
N GLU A 270 -18.62 -5.93 6.81
CA GLU A 270 -18.28 -5.54 8.18
C GLU A 270 -16.77 -5.48 8.41
N LYS A 271 -16.37 -4.56 9.30
CA LYS A 271 -15.01 -4.53 9.89
C LYS A 271 -14.75 -5.78 10.72
N LYS A 272 -13.48 -6.15 10.84
CA LYS A 272 -13.01 -7.28 11.64
C LYS A 272 -11.95 -6.81 12.64
N THR A 273 -11.92 -7.45 13.80
CA THR A 273 -10.84 -7.24 14.77
C THR A 273 -9.59 -7.94 14.26
N VAL A 274 -8.49 -7.21 14.13
CA VAL A 274 -7.19 -7.74 13.71
C VAL A 274 -6.12 -7.15 14.62
N ARG A 275 -5.46 -7.99 15.42
CA ARG A 275 -4.44 -7.59 16.41
C ARG A 275 -4.93 -6.46 17.33
N GLY A 276 -6.12 -6.64 17.90
CA GLY A 276 -6.73 -5.70 18.84
C GLY A 276 -7.33 -4.44 18.22
N GLN A 277 -7.38 -4.33 16.89
CA GLN A 277 -7.95 -3.17 16.20
C GLN A 277 -9.13 -3.57 15.30
N LEU A 278 -10.28 -2.92 15.47
CA LEU A 278 -11.43 -3.07 14.58
C LEU A 278 -11.22 -2.26 13.30
N LYS A 279 -11.08 -2.93 12.16
CA LYS A 279 -10.79 -2.27 10.88
C LYS A 279 -11.32 -3.03 9.67
N TRP A 280 -11.34 -2.39 8.51
CA TRP A 280 -11.58 -3.08 7.25
C TRP A 280 -10.51 -4.14 6.99
N TYR A 281 -10.94 -5.33 6.59
CA TYR A 281 -10.04 -6.46 6.40
C TYR A 281 -10.47 -7.28 5.18
N VAL A 282 -9.46 -7.71 4.41
CA VAL A 282 -9.62 -8.65 3.31
C VAL A 282 -9.20 -10.01 3.81
N ASP A 283 -10.09 -10.99 3.69
CA ASP A 283 -9.79 -12.39 3.98
C ASP A 283 -8.63 -12.87 3.11
N PHE A 284 -7.48 -13.07 3.75
CA PHE A 284 -6.24 -13.37 3.06
C PHE A 284 -6.31 -14.72 2.34
N ASP A 285 -6.86 -15.74 3.00
CA ASP A 285 -6.90 -17.11 2.47
C ASP A 285 -7.84 -17.20 1.25
N LYS A 286 -8.88 -16.36 1.19
CA LYS A 286 -9.74 -16.24 0.00
C LYS A 286 -9.09 -15.42 -1.11
N CYS A 287 -8.45 -14.30 -0.77
CA CYS A 287 -7.87 -13.39 -1.76
C CYS A 287 -6.65 -14.00 -2.46
N LEU A 288 -5.75 -14.63 -1.69
CA LEU A 288 -4.44 -15.05 -2.14
C LEU A 288 -4.49 -15.96 -3.39
N PRO A 289 -5.36 -16.99 -3.48
CA PRO A 289 -5.32 -17.87 -4.63
C PRO A 289 -5.70 -17.18 -5.95
N PHE A 290 -6.63 -16.21 -5.91
CA PHE A 290 -6.99 -15.40 -7.08
C PHE A 290 -5.88 -14.42 -7.41
N PHE A 291 -5.36 -13.74 -6.40
CA PHE A 291 -4.24 -12.81 -6.49
C PHE A 291 -3.04 -13.44 -7.20
N ASN A 292 -2.68 -14.67 -6.81
CA ASN A 292 -1.54 -15.36 -7.36
C ASN A 292 -1.71 -15.80 -8.81
N GLN A 293 -2.93 -16.19 -9.20
CA GLN A 293 -3.24 -16.59 -10.57
C GLN A 293 -3.29 -15.41 -11.54
N HIS A 294 -3.40 -14.18 -11.04
CA HIS A 294 -3.66 -13.01 -11.87
C HIS A 294 -2.75 -11.84 -11.50
N HIS A 295 -1.44 -12.08 -11.39
CA HIS A 295 -0.41 -11.02 -11.31
C HIS A 295 -0.63 -9.98 -10.21
N GLY A 296 -1.32 -10.35 -9.12
CA GLY A 296 -1.64 -9.47 -8.01
C GLY A 296 -3.05 -8.85 -8.02
N CYS A 297 -3.92 -9.28 -8.93
CA CYS A 297 -5.32 -8.85 -9.07
C CYS A 297 -5.45 -7.32 -9.25
N ALA A 298 -6.03 -6.60 -8.28
CA ALA A 298 -6.38 -5.15 -8.30
C ALA A 298 -7.81 -4.78 -8.71
N ILE A 299 -8.72 -5.73 -8.94
CA ILE A 299 -10.13 -5.43 -9.28
C ILE A 299 -10.80 -4.50 -8.26
N CYS A 300 -10.60 -4.76 -6.97
CA CYS A 300 -11.26 -3.98 -5.91
C CYS A 300 -10.80 -2.52 -5.84
N ILE A 301 -9.51 -2.25 -6.12
CA ILE A 301 -8.97 -0.90 -6.11
C ILE A 301 -9.36 -0.15 -7.40
N ALA A 302 -9.40 -0.84 -8.55
CA ALA A 302 -9.80 -0.27 -9.82
C ALA A 302 -11.30 0.05 -9.88
N ALA A 303 -12.14 -0.84 -9.34
CA ALA A 303 -13.59 -0.64 -9.30
C ALA A 303 -14.04 0.38 -8.23
N CYS A 304 -13.16 0.78 -7.31
CA CYS A 304 -13.53 1.71 -6.24
C CYS A 304 -14.03 3.05 -6.84
N PRO A 305 -15.19 3.58 -6.41
CA PRO A 305 -15.71 4.84 -6.93
C PRO A 305 -14.74 6.03 -6.76
N TRP A 306 -13.89 5.97 -5.74
CA TRP A 306 -12.86 6.98 -5.49
C TRP A 306 -11.71 6.93 -6.50
N SER A 307 -11.46 5.78 -7.12
CA SER A 307 -10.40 5.60 -8.11
C SER A 307 -10.78 6.13 -9.49
N ILE A 308 -12.06 6.43 -9.73
CA ILE A 308 -12.49 7.03 -11.00
C ILE A 308 -11.87 8.45 -11.08
N PRO A 309 -11.09 8.77 -12.13
CA PRO A 309 -10.43 10.06 -12.26
C PRO A 309 -11.39 11.23 -12.09
N GLY A 310 -11.04 12.17 -11.20
CA GLY A 310 -11.84 13.35 -10.87
C GLY A 310 -13.06 13.10 -9.96
N ALA A 311 -13.40 11.84 -9.63
CA ALA A 311 -14.55 11.54 -8.77
C ALA A 311 -14.25 11.72 -7.28
N GLY A 312 -13.03 11.42 -6.83
CA GLY A 312 -12.67 11.40 -5.41
C GLY A 312 -12.85 12.74 -4.69
N LEU A 313 -12.35 13.84 -5.25
CA LEU A 313 -12.54 15.18 -4.68
C LEU A 313 -14.02 15.56 -4.57
N ASN A 314 -14.80 15.26 -5.62
CA ASN A 314 -16.24 15.48 -5.62
C ASN A 314 -16.97 14.65 -4.56
N LEU A 315 -16.50 13.42 -4.27
CA LEU A 315 -17.03 12.58 -3.20
C LEU A 315 -16.69 13.17 -1.83
N ALA A 316 -15.43 13.57 -1.61
CA ALA A 316 -14.98 14.19 -0.36
C ALA A 316 -15.80 15.43 -0.02
N GLU A 317 -15.98 16.35 -0.98
CA GLU A 317 -16.81 17.54 -0.76
C GLU A 317 -18.28 17.21 -0.44
N LYS A 318 -18.86 16.22 -1.12
CA LYS A 318 -20.24 15.80 -0.85
C LYS A 318 -20.39 15.23 0.56
N LEU A 319 -19.40 14.48 1.02
CA LEU A 319 -19.39 13.90 2.36
C LEU A 319 -19.20 14.99 3.42
N GLU A 320 -18.31 15.95 3.18
CA GLU A 320 -18.13 17.09 4.09
C GLU A 320 -19.42 17.91 4.24
N ARG A 321 -20.05 18.30 3.12
CA ARG A 321 -21.34 19.01 3.15
C ARG A 321 -22.44 18.23 3.88
N ARG A 322 -22.42 16.89 3.79
CA ARG A 322 -23.37 16.04 4.52
C ARG A 322 -23.09 16.06 6.03
N ARG A 323 -21.80 16.05 6.41
CA ARG A 323 -21.35 16.12 7.81
C ARG A 323 -21.74 17.46 8.44
N GLU A 324 -21.46 18.57 7.76
CA GLU A 324 -21.85 19.92 8.21
C GLU A 324 -23.36 20.03 8.42
N ARG A 325 -24.17 19.51 7.49
CA ARG A 325 -25.65 19.48 7.62
C ARG A 325 -26.12 18.65 8.80
N ALA A 326 -25.48 17.50 9.07
CA ALA A 326 -25.82 16.65 10.21
C ALA A 326 -25.48 17.33 11.55
N GLN A 327 -24.39 18.10 11.60
CA GLN A 327 -24.00 18.87 12.78
C GLN A 327 -24.88 20.11 13.01
N ALA A 328 -25.43 20.70 11.94
CA ALA A 328 -26.30 21.86 12.00
C ALA A 328 -27.79 21.53 12.27
N ALA A 329 -28.17 20.25 12.26
CA ALA A 329 -29.54 19.84 12.54
C ALA A 329 -29.85 19.97 14.05
N PRO A 330 -30.92 20.68 14.46
CA PRO A 330 -31.32 20.75 15.86
C PRO A 330 -31.75 19.36 16.37
N VAL A 331 -31.33 19.04 17.60
CA VAL A 331 -31.56 17.75 18.30
C VAL A 331 -33.03 17.43 18.48
#